data_AF-A0A2D6PFD2-F1
#
_entry.id   AF-A0A2D6PFD2-F1
#
_cell.length_a   1.000
_cell.length_b   1.000
_cell.length_c   1.000
_cell.angle_alpha   90.00
_cell.angle_beta   90.00
_cell.angle_gamma   90.00
#
_symmetry.space_group_name_H-M   'P 1'
#
loop_
_entity.id
_entity.type
_entity.pdbx_description
1 polymer ?
#
loop_
_entity_poly.entity_id
_entity_poly.type
_entity_poly.pdbx_seq_one_letter_code
_entity_poly.pdbx_strand_id
1 'polypeptide(L)' 'MRVYTRGGDDGTTGLLHGGRVRKDDVQPTAYGDVDEAQAAIGLARAAGDDEL' A
#
# COMPACT_ATOMS: atom_id res chain seq x y z
N MET A 1 2.31 1.33 -20.03
CA MET A 1 2.76 0.61 -18.81
C MET A 1 1.54 -0.03 -18.16
N ARG A 2 1.61 -1.28 -17.71
CA ARG A 2 0.52 -1.93 -16.97
C ARG A 2 0.84 -1.85 -15.48
N VAL A 3 -0.14 -1.46 -14.65
CA VAL A 3 0.01 -1.47 -13.19
C VAL A 3 0.04 -2.90 -12.66
N TYR A 4 -0.73 -3.82 -13.26
CA TYR A 4 -0.73 -5.23 -12.90
C TYR A 4 0.43 -6.00 -13.55
N THR A 5 1.14 -6.79 -12.73
CA THR A 5 2.29 -7.60 -13.17
C THR A 5 2.07 -9.10 -13.04
N ARG A 6 1.07 -9.54 -12.25
CA ARG A 6 0.84 -10.93 -11.81
C ARG A 6 1.94 -11.51 -10.92
N GLY A 7 2.95 -10.72 -10.54
CA GLY A 7 4.05 -11.20 -9.71
C GLY A 7 3.57 -11.76 -8.37
N GLY A 8 2.55 -11.15 -7.76
CA GLY A 8 2.05 -11.56 -6.45
C GLY A 8 0.90 -12.55 -6.44
N ASP A 9 0.62 -13.23 -7.56
CA ASP A 9 -0.46 -14.24 -7.64
C ASP A 9 -0.14 -15.48 -6.77
N ASP A 10 1.14 -15.69 -6.45
CA ASP A 10 1.64 -16.72 -5.51
C ASP A 10 1.49 -16.32 -4.03
N GLY A 11 0.89 -15.17 -3.73
CA GLY A 11 0.73 -14.66 -2.36
C GLY A 11 1.96 -13.97 -1.79
N THR A 12 3.01 -13.73 -2.59
CA THR A 12 4.22 -13.02 -2.16
C THR A 12 4.37 -11.65 -2.84
N THR A 13 5.17 -10.76 -2.26
CA THR A 13 5.48 -9.43 -2.81
C THR A 13 6.98 -9.12 -2.69
N GLY A 14 7.47 -8.19 -3.50
CA GLY A 14 8.87 -7.75 -3.46
C GLY A 14 9.10 -6.65 -2.42
N LEU A 15 10.26 -6.66 -1.76
CA LEU A 15 10.73 -5.58 -0.90
C LEU A 15 11.55 -4.55 -1.70
N LEU A 16 11.59 -3.31 -1.22
CA LEU A 16 12.25 -2.17 -1.88
C LEU A 16 13.77 -2.36 -2.11
N HIS A 17 14.41 -3.29 -1.38
CA HIS A 17 15.85 -3.58 -1.50
C HIS A 17 16.14 -5.02 -1.93
N GLY A 18 15.18 -5.67 -2.59
CA GLY A 18 15.27 -7.06 -3.01
C GLY A 18 14.77 -8.03 -1.95
N GLY A 19 14.55 -9.26 -2.39
CA GLY A 19 13.85 -10.28 -1.61
C GLY A 19 12.34 -10.27 -1.84
N ARG A 20 11.73 -11.43 -1.61
CA ARG A 20 10.27 -11.61 -1.65
C ARG A 20 9.81 -12.15 -0.31
N VAL A 21 8.72 -11.59 0.18
CA VAL A 21 8.08 -11.95 1.44
C VAL A 21 6.64 -12.31 1.17
N ARG A 22 6.02 -13.05 2.08
CA ARG A 22 4.58 -13.29 2.01
C ARG A 22 3.83 -11.98 2.21
N LYS A 23 2.67 -11.82 1.57
CA LYS A 23 1.86 -10.59 1.71
C LYS A 23 1.35 -10.35 3.14
N ASP A 24 1.29 -11.41 3.95
CA ASP A 24 0.92 -11.39 5.37
C ASP A 24 2.13 -11.31 6.32
N ASP A 25 3.35 -11.07 5.80
CA ASP A 25 4.51 -10.80 6.65
C ASP A 25 4.44 -9.40 7.30
N VAL A 26 5.09 -9.26 8.46
CA VAL A 26 5.07 -8.04 9.29
C VAL A 26 5.49 -6.76 8.55
N GLN A 27 6.36 -6.87 7.54
CA GLN A 27 6.81 -5.73 6.73
C GLN A 27 5.67 -5.21 5.84
N PRO A 28 5.12 -6.01 4.89
CA PRO A 28 3.90 -5.68 4.16
C PRO A 28 2.74 -5.16 4.98
N THR A 29 2.45 -5.79 6.12
CA THR A 29 1.39 -5.31 7.02
C THR A 29 1.69 -3.89 7.50
N ALA A 30 2.89 -3.62 8.00
CA ALA A 30 3.23 -2.31 8.56
C ALA A 30 3.12 -1.16 7.56
N TYR A 31 3.64 -1.31 6.33
CA TYR A 31 3.49 -0.25 5.32
C TYR A 31 2.13 -0.26 4.63
N GLY A 32 1.39 -1.38 4.67
CA GLY A 32 -0.01 -1.43 4.26
C GLY A 32 -0.91 -0.59 5.18
N ASP A 33 -0.71 -0.68 6.49
CA ASP A 33 -1.43 0.15 7.47
C ASP A 33 -1.13 1.65 7.26
N VAL A 34 0.13 1.99 6.92
CA VAL A 34 0.53 3.36 6.57
C VAL A 34 -0.16 3.82 5.29
N ASP A 35 -0.20 3.00 4.25
CA ASP A 35 -0.87 3.32 2.98
C ASP A 35 -2.38 3.54 3.19
N GLU A 36 -3.03 2.72 4.01
CA GLU A 36 -4.43 2.89 4.39
C GLU A 36 -4.67 4.21 5.15
N ALA A 37 -3.81 4.55 6.11
CA ALA A 37 -3.87 5.82 6.82
C ALA A 37 -3.69 7.02 5.87
N GLN A 38 -2.75 6.93 4.92
CA GLN A 38 -2.56 7.96 3.90
C GLN A 38 -3.80 8.13 3.00
N ALA A 39 -4.44 7.03 2.60
CA ALA A 39 -5.68 7.07 1.84
C ALA A 39 -6.81 7.75 2.62
N ALA A 40 -6.95 7.46 3.92
CA ALA A 40 -7.95 8.09 4.78
C ALA A 40 -7.72 9.61 4.93
N ILE A 41 -6.46 10.05 5.09
CA ILE A 41 -6.10 11.47 5.09
C ILE A 41 -6.48 12.14 3.77
N GLY A 42 -6.18 11.49 2.63
CA GLY A 42 -6.56 11.98 1.31
C GLY A 42 -8.07 12.13 1.15
N LEU A 43 -8.85 11.17 1.65
CA LEU A 43 -10.31 11.24 1.66
C LEU A 43 -10.82 12.40 2.51
N ALA A 44 -10.29 12.59 3.72
CA ALA A 44 -10.67 13.70 4.57
C ALA A 44 -10.37 15.06 3.92
N ARG A 45 -9.22 15.18 3.25
CA ARG A 45 -8.84 16.39 2.47
C ARG A 45 -9.77 16.65 1.29
N ALA A 46 -10.22 15.60 0.60
CA ALA A 46 -11.14 15.74 -0.54
C ALA A 46 -12.59 16.08 -0.10
N ALA A 47 -12.96 15.69 1.12
CA ALA A 47 -14.30 15.92 1.67
C ALA A 47 -14.42 17.20 2.52
N GLY A 48 -13.31 17.80 2.95
CA GLY A 48 -13.31 19.05 3.70
C GLY A 48 -13.56 20.27 2.79
N ASP A 49 -14.26 21.27 3.32
CA ASP A 49 -14.41 22.56 2.66
C ASP A 49 -13.10 23.36 2.73
N ASP A 50 -12.92 24.34 1.83
CA ASP A 50 -11.70 25.15 1.63
C ASP A 50 -11.18 25.93 2.86
N GLU A 51 -11.85 25.85 4.02
CA GLU A 51 -11.49 26.57 5.27
C GLU A 51 -10.68 25.75 6.28
N LEU A 52 -10.23 24.54 5.92
CA LEU A 52 -9.24 23.75 6.70
C LEU A 52 -7.78 23.98 6.24
#